data_AF-A0AAV8WN02-F1
#
_entry.id   AF-A0AAV8WN02-F1
#
_cell.length_a   1.000
_cell.length_b   1.000
_cell.length_c   1.000
_cell.angle_alpha   90.00
_cell.angle_beta   90.00
_cell.angle_gamma   90.00
#
_symmetry.space_group_name_H-M   'P 1'
#
loop_
_entity.id
_entity.type
_entity.pdbx_description
1 polymer ?
#
loop_
_entity_poly.entity_id
_entity_poly.type
_entity_poly.pdbx_seq_one_letter_code
_entity_poly.pdbx_strand_id
1 'polypeptide(L)'
;MPDCDTSSYTGKLFTKAFKKDLEEDDLYEVIKSCRSKKCGDKLEKQFNIERQKEKPSTVRLIWKCYGTTYLFLGSLHLCFRLVNSVMEPQAIGKLVSYFKPNQTALTIYDAMYYAGVMVGLQLLHCLYFQNYSIFVKQLAIQIRTAFCSLIYRKALKLTPTALSDISLGN
;
A
#
# COMPACT_ATOMS: atom_id res chain seq x y z
N MET A 1 -16.54 13.56 -10.42
CA MET A 1 -16.27 13.04 -9.05
C MET A 1 -15.08 13.85 -8.57
N PRO A 2 -15.34 14.92 -7.80
CA PRO A 2 -14.30 15.87 -7.45
C PRO A 2 -13.32 15.22 -6.49
N ASP A 3 -12.08 15.61 -6.70
CA ASP A 3 -10.86 15.05 -6.15
C ASP A 3 -10.70 15.21 -4.63
N CYS A 4 -9.75 14.39 -4.13
CA CYS A 4 -8.88 14.65 -3.00
C CYS A 4 -9.52 14.90 -1.62
N ASP A 5 -9.60 13.83 -0.82
CA ASP A 5 -8.82 13.71 0.43
C ASP A 5 -9.37 12.53 1.23
N THR A 6 -8.76 11.36 1.06
CA THR A 6 -9.17 10.07 1.63
C THR A 6 -9.50 10.16 3.13
N SER A 7 -8.84 11.05 3.88
CA SER A 7 -9.06 11.24 5.32
C SER A 7 -10.37 11.98 5.68
N SER A 8 -10.83 12.92 4.86
CA SER A 8 -12.02 13.73 5.16
C SER A 8 -13.32 12.93 4.96
N TYR A 9 -13.37 12.12 3.90
CA TYR A 9 -14.51 11.24 3.61
C TYR A 9 -14.69 10.16 4.68
N THR A 10 -13.58 9.60 5.18
CA THR A 10 -13.60 8.60 6.26
C THR A 10 -14.08 9.20 7.59
N GLY A 11 -13.68 10.44 7.93
CA GLY A 11 -14.15 11.11 9.16
C GLY A 11 -15.66 11.37 9.18
N LYS A 12 -16.24 11.73 8.02
CA LYS A 12 -17.70 11.86 7.87
C LYS A 12 -18.42 10.53 8.03
N LEU A 13 -17.86 9.45 7.47
CA LEU A 13 -18.40 8.11 7.61
C LEU A 13 -18.40 7.64 9.07
N PHE A 14 -17.29 7.82 9.79
CA PHE A 14 -17.22 7.47 11.21
C PHE A 14 -18.20 8.28 12.07
N THR A 15 -18.33 9.58 11.79
CA THR A 15 -19.30 10.43 12.50
C THR A 15 -20.74 9.98 12.24
N LYS A 16 -21.03 9.49 11.03
CA LYS A 16 -22.34 8.95 10.65
C LYS A 16 -22.60 7.60 11.32
N ALA A 17 -21.60 6.71 11.32
CA ALA A 17 -21.63 5.41 11.99
C ALA A 17 -21.82 5.52 13.51
N PHE A 18 -21.31 6.60 14.12
CA PHE A 18 -21.50 6.86 15.55
C PHE A 18 -22.92 7.34 15.89
N LYS A 19 -23.67 7.85 14.90
CA LYS A 19 -25.03 8.39 15.08
C LYS A 19 -26.14 7.43 14.63
N LYS A 20 -25.85 6.55 13.66
CA LYS A 20 -26.78 5.57 13.09
C LYS A 20 -25.99 4.34 12.63
N ASP A 21 -26.60 3.16 12.69
CA ASP A 21 -26.09 1.97 11.99
C ASP A 21 -25.92 2.26 10.49
N LEU A 22 -24.79 1.83 9.95
CA LEU A 22 -24.45 2.03 8.54
C LEU A 22 -25.24 1.06 7.66
N GLU A 23 -25.90 1.61 6.64
CA GLU A 23 -26.60 0.84 5.59
C GLU A 23 -25.71 0.73 4.33
N GLU A 24 -26.01 -0.24 3.45
CA GLU A 24 -25.19 -0.49 2.24
C GLU A 24 -25.12 0.72 1.30
N ASP A 25 -26.18 1.54 1.24
CA ASP A 25 -26.25 2.76 0.43
C ASP A 25 -25.31 3.87 0.94
N ASP A 26 -24.85 3.78 2.19
CA ASP A 26 -23.91 4.74 2.79
C ASP A 26 -22.44 4.43 2.47
N LEU A 27 -22.16 3.28 1.84
CA LEU A 27 -20.81 2.92 1.42
C LEU A 27 -20.42 3.61 0.11
N TYR A 28 -19.22 4.19 0.13
CA TYR A 28 -18.64 4.83 -1.05
C TYR A 28 -18.31 3.82 -2.15
N GLU A 29 -18.51 4.23 -3.42
CA GLU A 29 -18.10 3.44 -4.57
C GLU A 29 -16.57 3.19 -4.56
N VAL A 30 -16.18 1.99 -4.99
CA VAL A 30 -14.78 1.59 -5.09
C VAL A 30 -14.00 2.56 -5.98
N ILE A 31 -12.81 2.97 -5.52
CA ILE A 31 -11.86 3.79 -6.28
C ILE A 31 -11.74 3.25 -7.71
N LYS A 32 -11.88 4.11 -8.73
CA LYS A 32 -11.86 3.72 -10.16
C LYS A 32 -10.65 2.86 -10.55
N SER A 33 -9.50 3.08 -9.88
CA SER A 33 -8.27 2.30 -10.03
C SER A 33 -8.38 0.86 -9.50
N CYS A 34 -9.24 0.62 -8.51
CA CYS A 34 -9.52 -0.70 -7.92
C CYS A 34 -10.72 -1.42 -8.52
N ARG A 35 -11.34 -0.90 -9.60
CA ARG A 35 -12.48 -1.58 -10.21
C ARG A 35 -12.09 -2.95 -10.77
N SER A 36 -12.80 -3.98 -10.31
CA SER A 36 -12.56 -5.40 -10.61
C SER A 36 -12.47 -5.69 -12.10
N LYS A 37 -13.32 -5.05 -12.92
CA LYS A 37 -13.33 -5.20 -14.38
C LYS A 37 -12.00 -4.83 -15.02
N LYS A 38 -11.46 -3.65 -14.72
CA LYS A 38 -10.20 -3.16 -15.33
C LYS A 38 -8.99 -3.99 -14.87
N CYS A 39 -8.92 -4.31 -13.58
CA CYS A 39 -7.83 -5.12 -13.03
C CYS A 39 -7.90 -6.58 -13.51
N GLY A 40 -9.10 -7.16 -13.56
CA GLY A 40 -9.35 -8.51 -14.06
C GLY A 40 -9.05 -8.65 -15.56
N ASP A 41 -9.50 -7.72 -16.40
CA ASP A 41 -9.26 -7.77 -17.85
C ASP A 41 -7.76 -7.62 -18.18
N LYS A 42 -7.03 -6.77 -17.43
CA LYS A 42 -5.57 -6.63 -17.57
C LYS A 42 -4.85 -7.93 -17.21
N LEU A 43 -5.24 -8.57 -16.12
CA LEU A 43 -4.65 -9.84 -15.67
C LEU A 43 -5.00 -10.98 -16.63
N GLU A 44 -6.24 -11.03 -17.12
CA GLU A 44 -6.71 -12.05 -18.05
C GLU A 44 -5.99 -11.98 -19.41
N LYS A 45 -5.80 -10.76 -19.95
CA LYS A 45 -5.02 -10.56 -21.18
C LYS A 45 -3.61 -11.13 -21.05
N GLN A 46 -2.95 -10.85 -19.94
CA GLN A 46 -1.59 -11.33 -19.69
C GLN A 46 -1.56 -12.83 -19.38
N PHE A 47 -2.58 -13.36 -18.72
CA PHE A 47 -2.75 -14.80 -18.49
C PHE A 47 -2.88 -15.58 -19.81
N ASN A 48 -3.66 -15.07 -20.76
CA ASN A 48 -3.83 -15.73 -22.07
C ASN A 48 -2.52 -15.78 -22.86
N ILE A 49 -1.67 -14.74 -22.76
CA ILE A 49 -0.33 -14.73 -23.36
C ILE A 49 0.60 -15.73 -22.66
N GLU A 50 0.59 -15.77 -21.32
CA GLU A 50 1.43 -16.69 -20.55
C GLU A 50 1.03 -18.16 -20.76
N ARG A 51 -0.26 -18.43 -20.98
CA ARG A 51 -0.79 -19.78 -21.26
C ARG A 51 -0.26 -20.39 -22.56
N GLN A 52 0.13 -19.56 -23.54
CA GLN A 52 0.69 -20.05 -24.80
C GLN A 52 2.17 -20.44 -24.69
N LYS A 53 2.81 -20.23 -23.54
CA LYS A 53 4.21 -20.59 -23.32
C LYS A 53 4.34 -22.02 -22.83
N GLU A 54 5.49 -22.61 -23.13
CA GLU A 54 5.86 -23.98 -22.76
C GLU A 54 5.80 -24.24 -21.24
N LYS A 55 6.09 -23.22 -20.42
CA LYS A 55 6.06 -23.29 -18.94
C LYS A 55 5.25 -22.13 -18.36
N PRO A 56 3.92 -22.26 -18.23
CA PRO A 56 3.08 -21.21 -17.66
C PRO A 56 3.34 -21.08 -16.15
N SER A 57 3.49 -19.85 -15.67
CA SER A 57 3.63 -19.57 -14.23
C SER A 57 2.76 -18.40 -13.81
N THR A 58 1.89 -18.64 -12.84
CA THR A 58 1.03 -17.61 -12.23
C THR A 58 1.83 -16.56 -11.47
N VAL A 59 2.90 -16.96 -10.78
CA VAL A 59 3.78 -16.01 -10.07
C VAL A 59 4.48 -15.07 -11.05
N ARG A 60 4.99 -15.60 -12.18
CA ARG A 60 5.61 -14.81 -13.24
C ARG A 60 4.63 -13.82 -13.86
N LEU A 61 3.39 -14.23 -14.05
CA LEU A 61 2.30 -13.37 -14.51
C LEU A 61 2.07 -12.17 -13.57
N ILE A 62 1.98 -12.41 -12.26
CA ILE A 62 1.81 -11.35 -11.25
C ILE A 62 2.98 -10.39 -11.30
N TRP A 63 4.19 -10.94 -11.30
CA TRP A 63 5.42 -10.16 -11.31
C TRP A 63 5.50 -9.28 -12.57
N LYS A 64 5.04 -9.77 -13.72
CA LYS A 64 5.02 -9.00 -14.95
C LYS A 64 3.95 -7.89 -14.96
N CYS A 65 2.82 -8.07 -14.29
CA CYS A 65 1.75 -7.08 -14.25
C CYS A 65 1.92 -6.00 -13.18
N TYR A 66 2.45 -6.37 -12.00
CA TYR A 66 2.52 -5.51 -10.82
C TYR A 66 3.92 -5.39 -10.24
N GLY A 67 4.84 -6.30 -10.60
CA GLY A 67 6.20 -6.35 -10.03
C GLY A 67 7.04 -5.13 -10.37
N THR A 68 6.97 -4.58 -11.59
CA THR A 68 7.74 -3.36 -11.93
C THR A 68 7.32 -2.16 -11.08
N THR A 69 6.02 -1.95 -10.90
CA THR A 69 5.49 -0.87 -10.05
C THR A 69 5.85 -1.10 -8.58
N TYR A 70 5.75 -2.35 -8.11
CA TYR A 70 6.11 -2.73 -6.74
C TYR A 70 7.62 -2.56 -6.48
N LEU A 71 8.47 -2.95 -7.42
CA LEU A 71 9.93 -2.79 -7.33
C LEU A 71 10.34 -1.33 -7.31
N PHE A 72 9.77 -0.49 -8.18
CA PHE A 72 10.06 0.94 -8.20
C PHE A 72 9.64 1.62 -6.89
N LEU A 73 8.45 1.29 -6.38
CA LEU A 73 7.97 1.86 -5.13
C LEU A 73 8.79 1.34 -3.92
N GLY A 74 9.12 0.05 -3.93
CA GLY A 74 9.92 -0.59 -2.89
C GLY A 74 11.35 -0.09 -2.86
N SER A 75 11.97 0.16 -4.02
CA SER A 75 13.32 0.73 -4.08
C SER A 75 13.34 2.15 -3.54
N LEU A 76 12.38 2.99 -3.92
CA LEU A 76 12.25 4.35 -3.38
C LEU A 76 12.05 4.33 -1.85
N HIS A 77 11.18 3.46 -1.35
CA HIS A 77 10.96 3.30 0.09
C HIS A 77 12.20 2.80 0.82
N LEU A 78 12.93 1.84 0.24
CA LEU A 78 14.17 1.33 0.81
C LEU A 78 15.23 2.43 0.91
N CYS A 79 15.43 3.21 -0.15
CA CYS A 79 16.35 4.35 -0.13
C CYS A 79 15.98 5.35 0.96
N PHE A 80 14.70 5.74 1.05
CA PHE A 80 14.23 6.67 2.07
C PHE A 80 14.43 6.11 3.49
N ARG A 81 14.12 4.84 3.69
CA ARG A 81 14.27 4.16 4.99
C ARG A 81 15.73 4.08 5.43
N LEU A 82 16.66 3.81 4.52
CA LEU A 82 18.10 3.77 4.83
C LEU A 82 18.61 5.14 5.29
N VAL A 83 18.21 6.20 4.59
CA VAL A 83 18.58 7.58 4.95
C VAL A 83 18.03 7.96 6.32
N ASN A 84 16.74 7.72 6.58
CA ASN A 84 16.13 8.03 7.87
C ASN A 84 16.73 7.20 9.01
N SER A 85 17.05 5.92 8.76
CA SER A 85 17.66 5.03 9.76
C SER A 85 19.04 5.51 10.24
N VAL A 86 19.73 6.33 9.45
CA VAL A 86 21.01 6.95 9.85
C VAL A 86 20.79 8.34 10.46
N MET A 87 19.91 9.14 9.85
CA MET A 87 19.66 10.52 10.30
C MET A 87 19.01 10.59 11.68
N GLU A 88 18.04 9.73 11.98
CA GLU A 88 17.29 9.72 13.24
C GLU A 88 18.19 9.51 14.47
N PRO A 89 19.05 8.47 14.55
CA PRO A 89 19.96 8.30 15.69
C PRO A 89 21.05 9.37 15.75
N GLN A 90 21.51 9.89 14.61
CA GLN A 90 22.49 10.99 14.61
C GLN A 90 21.91 12.27 15.21
N ALA A 91 20.66 12.60 14.87
CA ALA A 91 19.98 13.78 15.40
C ALA A 91 19.70 13.64 16.92
N ILE A 92 19.25 12.46 17.37
CA ILE A 92 19.12 12.17 18.82
C ILE A 92 20.48 12.27 19.52
N GLY A 93 21.54 11.71 18.92
CA GLY A 93 22.89 11.75 19.47
C GLY A 93 23.43 13.17 19.65
N LYS A 94 23.18 14.06 18.69
CA LYS A 94 23.52 15.49 18.78
C LYS A 94 22.72 16.21 19.86
N LEU A 95 21.42 15.91 19.97
CA LEU A 95 20.57 16.46 21.02
C LEU A 95 21.03 16.01 22.42
N VAL A 96 21.37 14.73 22.61
CA VAL A 96 21.90 14.22 23.88
C VAL A 96 23.26 14.84 24.22
N SER A 97 24.10 15.11 23.22
CA SER A 97 25.41 15.74 23.44
C SER A 97 25.33 17.17 23.97
N TYR A 98 24.23 17.89 23.67
CA TYR A 98 23.95 19.22 24.23
C TYR A 98 23.77 19.20 25.75
N PHE A 99 23.23 18.13 26.32
CA PHE A 99 22.97 18.01 27.76
C PHE A 99 24.19 17.64 28.60
N LYS A 100 25.39 17.51 28.00
CA LYS A 100 26.62 17.20 28.73
C LYS A 100 27.18 18.43 29.45
N PRO A 101 27.62 18.31 30.72
CA PRO A 101 28.19 19.44 31.47
C PRO A 101 29.51 19.92 30.83
N ASN A 102 29.78 21.24 30.85
CA ASN A 102 30.95 21.93 30.27
C ASN A 102 31.00 22.05 28.72
N GLN A 103 29.88 22.01 28.01
CA GLN A 103 29.82 22.32 26.58
C GLN A 103 29.41 23.79 26.33
N THR A 104 30.32 24.61 25.80
CA THR A 104 30.07 26.01 25.36
C THR A 104 29.76 26.14 23.87
N ALA A 105 29.75 25.01 23.13
CA ALA A 105 29.67 25.00 21.67
C ALA A 105 28.25 25.17 21.09
N LEU A 106 27.20 25.05 21.92
CA LEU A 106 25.81 25.05 21.46
C LEU A 106 24.95 25.95 22.36
N THR A 107 24.20 26.85 21.75
CA THR A 107 23.31 27.79 22.45
C THR A 107 21.94 27.16 22.69
N ILE A 108 21.17 27.65 23.67
CA ILE A 108 19.76 27.24 23.90
C ILE A 108 18.92 27.39 22.61
N TYR A 109 19.15 28.46 21.85
CA TYR A 109 18.49 28.69 20.56
C TYR A 109 18.80 27.61 19.53
N ASP A 110 20.05 27.14 19.47
CA ASP A 110 20.46 26.05 18.58
C ASP A 110 19.80 24.74 18.99
N ALA A 111 19.76 24.43 20.29
CA ALA A 111 19.10 23.24 20.81
C ALA A 111 17.59 23.23 20.51
N MET A 112 16.91 24.37 20.65
CA MET A 112 15.49 24.51 20.32
C MET A 112 15.25 24.37 18.81
N TYR A 113 16.14 24.88 17.97
CA TYR A 113 16.12 24.69 16.52
C TYR A 113 16.27 23.21 16.13
N TYR A 114 17.27 22.51 16.68
CA TYR A 114 17.47 21.08 16.41
C TYR A 114 16.29 20.22 16.88
N ALA A 115 15.72 20.52 18.05
CA ALA A 115 14.53 19.84 18.56
C ALA A 115 13.31 20.06 17.63
N GLY A 116 13.10 21.28 17.15
CA GLY A 116 12.04 21.59 16.19
C GLY A 116 12.20 20.85 14.86
N VAL A 117 13.43 20.80 14.34
CA VAL A 117 13.75 20.04 13.12
C VAL A 117 13.53 18.53 13.32
N MET A 118 13.88 17.97 14.48
CA MET A 118 13.61 16.55 14.78
C MET A 118 12.11 16.24 14.76
N VAL A 119 11.29 17.06 15.44
CA VAL A 119 9.84 16.86 15.47
C VAL A 119 9.26 17.01 14.06
N GLY A 120 9.70 18.01 13.29
CA GLY A 120 9.28 18.19 11.91
C GLY A 120 9.62 17.00 11.02
N LEU A 121 10.84 16.46 11.15
CA LEU A 121 11.28 15.27 10.42
C LEU A 121 10.45 14.04 10.79
N GLN A 122 10.13 13.85 12.08
CA GLN A 122 9.31 12.73 12.55
C GLN A 122 7.88 12.79 12.00
N LEU A 123 7.28 13.99 11.97
CA LEU A 123 5.96 14.22 11.39
C LEU A 123 5.96 13.90 9.89
N LEU A 124 6.96 14.37 9.15
CA LEU A 124 7.12 14.09 7.73
C LEU A 124 7.27 12.59 7.47
N HIS A 125 8.09 11.90 8.27
CA HIS A 125 8.29 10.45 8.17
C HIS A 125 6.98 9.69 8.42
N CYS A 126 6.22 10.08 9.45
CA CYS A 126 4.92 9.49 9.75
C CYS A 126 3.93 9.65 8.59
N LEU A 127 3.81 10.86 8.04
CA LEU A 127 2.94 11.14 6.89
C LEU A 127 3.36 10.32 5.67
N TYR A 128 4.65 10.28 5.37
CA TYR A 128 5.18 9.48 4.26
C TYR A 128 4.86 7.99 4.43
N PHE A 129 5.13 7.43 5.61
CA PHE A 129 4.90 6.02 5.90
C PHE A 129 3.42 5.65 5.79
N GLN A 130 2.53 6.50 6.30
CA GLN A 130 1.09 6.28 6.21
C GLN A 130 0.61 6.25 4.75
N ASN A 131 1.03 7.22 3.95
CA ASN A 131 0.69 7.28 2.52
C ASN A 131 1.22 6.06 1.76
N TYR A 132 2.47 5.68 2.01
CA TYR A 132 3.08 4.49 1.43
C TYR A 132 2.29 3.22 1.80
N SER A 133 1.91 3.06 3.06
CA SER A 133 1.11 1.92 3.54
C SER A 133 -0.23 1.82 2.82
N ILE A 134 -0.93 2.94 2.65
CA ILE A 134 -2.21 3.00 1.92
C ILE A 134 -2.01 2.57 0.47
N PHE A 135 -0.97 3.05 -0.20
CA PHE A 135 -0.69 2.72 -1.59
C PHE A 135 -0.37 1.23 -1.79
N VAL A 136 0.46 0.64 -0.92
CA VAL A 136 0.78 -0.80 -0.97
C VAL A 136 -0.48 -1.65 -0.72
N LYS A 137 -1.31 -1.27 0.24
CA LYS A 137 -2.58 -1.94 0.51
C LYS A 137 -3.52 -1.86 -0.70
N GLN A 138 -3.59 -0.71 -1.35
CA GLN A 138 -4.40 -0.52 -2.56
C GLN A 138 -3.95 -1.46 -3.69
N LEU A 139 -2.63 -1.58 -3.92
CA LEU A 139 -2.08 -2.55 -4.89
C LEU A 139 -2.43 -4.00 -4.52
N ALA A 140 -2.34 -4.36 -3.23
CA ALA A 140 -2.70 -5.71 -2.78
C ALA A 140 -4.18 -6.03 -3.04
N ILE A 141 -5.09 -5.07 -2.79
CA ILE A 141 -6.52 -5.22 -3.09
C ILE A 141 -6.74 -5.40 -4.59
N GLN A 142 -6.08 -4.60 -5.44
CA GLN A 142 -6.17 -4.76 -6.89
C GLN A 142 -5.75 -6.16 -7.36
N ILE A 143 -4.65 -6.68 -6.82
CA ILE A 143 -4.15 -8.03 -7.14
C ILE A 143 -5.18 -9.08 -6.71
N ARG A 144 -5.64 -9.03 -5.45
CA ARG A 144 -6.64 -9.98 -4.91
C ARG A 144 -7.92 -9.98 -5.74
N THR A 145 -8.49 -8.81 -6.01
CA THR A 145 -9.72 -8.68 -6.80
C THR A 145 -9.56 -9.18 -8.23
N ALA A 146 -8.41 -8.93 -8.87
CA ALA A 146 -8.11 -9.46 -10.20
C ALA A 146 -8.03 -10.99 -10.21
N PHE A 147 -7.40 -11.59 -9.19
CA PHE A 147 -7.34 -13.04 -9.04
C PHE A 147 -8.70 -13.68 -8.82
N CYS A 148 -9.48 -13.15 -7.88
CA CYS A 148 -10.83 -13.65 -7.63
C CYS A 148 -11.69 -13.59 -8.89
N SER A 149 -11.61 -12.51 -9.67
CA SER A 149 -12.32 -12.39 -10.95
C SER A 149 -11.85 -13.42 -11.98
N LEU A 150 -10.53 -13.65 -12.08
CA LEU A 150 -9.96 -14.62 -13.02
C LEU A 150 -10.33 -16.06 -12.66
N ILE A 151 -10.24 -16.43 -11.38
CA ILE A 151 -10.64 -17.76 -10.88
C ILE A 151 -12.13 -17.98 -11.13
N TYR A 152 -12.97 -16.99 -10.80
CA TYR A 152 -14.42 -17.08 -11.02
C TYR A 152 -14.77 -17.29 -12.50
N ARG A 153 -14.17 -16.51 -13.42
CA ARG A 153 -14.36 -16.68 -14.86
C ARG A 153 -13.88 -18.04 -15.39
N LYS A 154 -12.86 -18.64 -14.76
CA LYS A 154 -12.36 -19.97 -15.12
C LYS A 154 -13.25 -21.07 -14.56
N ALA A 155 -13.69 -20.96 -13.31
CA ALA A 155 -14.61 -21.89 -12.67
C ALA A 155 -15.92 -22.01 -13.45
N LEU A 156 -16.48 -20.89 -13.93
CA LEU A 156 -17.68 -20.89 -14.77
C LEU A 156 -17.49 -21.53 -16.16
N LYS A 157 -16.26 -21.69 -16.63
CA LYS A 157 -15.92 -22.32 -17.91
C LYS A 157 -15.47 -23.78 -17.75
N LEU A 158 -15.41 -24.31 -16.53
CA LEU A 158 -15.11 -25.73 -16.30
C LEU A 158 -16.34 -26.58 -16.61
N THR A 159 -16.12 -27.70 -17.31
CA THR A 159 -17.12 -28.73 -17.55
C THR A 159 -17.46 -29.44 -16.23
N PRO A 160 -18.72 -29.87 -16.00
CA PRO A 160 -19.12 -30.61 -14.79
C PRO A 160 -18.26 -31.85 -14.49
N THR A 161 -17.68 -32.51 -15.50
CA THR A 161 -16.74 -33.64 -15.34
C THR A 161 -15.42 -33.23 -14.70
N ALA A 162 -14.89 -32.05 -15.02
CA ALA A 162 -13.69 -31.52 -14.38
C ALA A 162 -14.00 -31.01 -12.96
N LEU A 163 -15.26 -30.64 -12.69
CA LEU A 163 -15.74 -30.22 -11.37
C LEU A 163 -15.90 -31.41 -10.41
N SER A 164 -16.33 -32.58 -10.91
CA SER A 164 -16.38 -33.80 -10.08
C SER A 164 -15.00 -34.26 -9.64
N ASP A 165 -13.99 -34.14 -10.50
CA ASP A 165 -12.60 -34.53 -10.17
C ASP A 165 -11.95 -33.63 -9.11
N ILE A 166 -12.28 -32.33 -9.06
CA ILE A 166 -11.80 -31.40 -8.02
C ILE A 166 -12.64 -31.43 -6.73
N SER A 167 -13.86 -31.96 -6.76
CA SER A 167 -14.72 -32.13 -5.59
C SER A 167 -14.38 -33.39 -4.77
N LEU A 168 -13.69 -34.36 -5.38
CA LEU A 168 -13.14 -35.52 -4.69
C LEU A 168 -11.91 -35.05 -3.93
N GLY A 169 -12.15 -34.64 -2.67
CA GLY A 169 -11.22 -33.91 -1.83
C GLY A 169 -9.78 -34.44 -1.87
N ASN A 170 -8.89 -33.57 -2.34
CA ASN A 170 -7.45 -33.65 -2.14
C ASN A 170 -6.93 -32.29 -1.67
#